data_AF-A0A9X0A0A1-F1
#
_entry.id   AF-A0A9X0A0A1-F1
#
_cell.length_a   1.000
_cell.length_b   1.000
_cell.length_c   1.000
_cell.angle_alpha   90.00
_cell.angle_beta   90.00
_cell.angle_gamma   90.00
#
_symmetry.space_group_name_H-M   'P 1'
#
loop_
_entity.id
_entity.type
_entity.pdbx_description
1 polymer ?
#
loop_
_entity_poly.entity_id
_entity_poly.type
_entity_poly.pdbx_seq_one_letter_code
_entity_poly.pdbx_strand_id
1 'polypeptide(L)'
;MNRLFEVIVLVILMTVAFLRNPTDAIDIGKCSLNTFTYEGQVCQRIMMIDLKLNPGLSCSVAYADLKTCLKKYVTGCVKDDPLLKDMAGQITKLLLLQAYNCGDQTVDLSDIHDFLWLVTKCKPERANKALDCWNDFHSVFDQSRNDVFKLCEPYAKAKMECAEVARAECEGLCQHMVKDQDYNPFCKSRKDPGLYNITSKCSDLHAKIECSNSYIYDKAMECEDQGAEKFANEDDFSCSKEKDRKRKCLQENIDTCVTNTRLFDDTEKVLQGTLTNERLFCNRTSLDINSLLQNVKPLADCKQQFFDDAETCAKPFRKIFLTSTSAERKTDKTCSEYKTEYKKARECINKARKKDCKFNDDVLDITARINNPFCSQGTSKSLSTMLQLAVSIIPFMFFA
;
A
#
# COMPACT_ATOMS: atom_id res chain seq x y z
N MET A 1 -2.61 -44.68 -14.64
CA MET A 1 -1.40 -43.83 -14.57
C MET A 1 -1.31 -42.75 -15.67
N ASN A 2 -2.28 -42.63 -16.60
CA ASN A 2 -2.19 -41.69 -17.73
C ASN A 2 -3.05 -40.41 -17.68
N ARG A 3 -4.02 -40.25 -16.76
CA ARG A 3 -4.83 -39.00 -16.72
C ARG A 3 -4.16 -37.83 -16.00
N LEU A 4 -3.26 -38.09 -15.05
CA LEU A 4 -2.52 -37.04 -14.36
C LEU A 4 -1.45 -36.41 -15.26
N PHE A 5 -0.83 -37.23 -16.13
CA PHE A 5 0.16 -36.77 -17.11
C PHE A 5 -0.49 -35.97 -18.24
N GLU A 6 -1.70 -36.34 -18.69
CA GLU A 6 -2.48 -35.55 -19.64
C GLU A 6 -2.89 -34.18 -19.08
N VAL A 7 -3.30 -34.09 -17.80
CA VAL A 7 -3.62 -32.81 -17.15
C VAL A 7 -2.38 -31.95 -16.96
N ILE A 8 -1.24 -32.52 -16.57
CA ILE A 8 0.02 -31.78 -16.44
C ILE A 8 0.52 -31.29 -17.81
N VAL A 9 0.41 -32.10 -18.87
CA VAL A 9 0.76 -31.70 -20.24
C VAL A 9 -0.21 -30.64 -20.77
N LEU A 10 -1.51 -30.69 -20.44
CA LEU A 10 -2.47 -29.63 -20.77
C LEU A 10 -2.16 -28.33 -20.01
N VAL A 11 -1.77 -28.41 -18.74
CA VAL A 11 -1.36 -27.26 -17.91
C VAL A 11 -0.04 -26.65 -18.40
N ILE A 12 0.91 -27.47 -18.86
CA ILE A 12 2.16 -27.02 -19.47
C ILE A 12 1.90 -26.41 -20.86
N LEU A 13 1.01 -26.98 -21.67
CA LEU A 13 0.65 -26.42 -22.98
C LEU A 13 -0.18 -25.13 -22.85
N MET A 14 -1.05 -25.03 -21.84
CA MET A 14 -1.77 -23.78 -21.55
C MET A 14 -0.84 -22.71 -20.98
N THR A 15 0.12 -23.05 -20.12
CA THR A 15 1.14 -22.07 -19.67
C THR A 15 2.05 -21.63 -20.81
N VAL A 16 2.40 -22.50 -21.77
CA VAL A 16 3.17 -22.12 -22.96
C VAL A 16 2.32 -21.30 -23.96
N ALA A 17 1.00 -21.50 -24.03
CA ALA A 17 0.09 -20.66 -24.82
C ALA A 17 -0.16 -19.29 -24.18
N PHE A 18 -0.23 -19.20 -22.84
CA PHE A 18 -0.32 -17.93 -22.10
C PHE A 18 1.03 -17.19 -21.97
N LEU A 19 2.15 -17.82 -22.35
CA LEU A 19 3.48 -17.22 -22.42
C LEU A 19 3.93 -16.89 -23.87
N ARG A 20 3.07 -17.11 -24.87
CA ARG A 20 3.33 -16.60 -26.23
C ARG A 20 3.06 -15.10 -26.26
N ASN A 21 4.16 -14.34 -26.31
CA ASN A 21 4.32 -12.93 -26.69
C ASN A 21 3.27 -11.89 -26.20
N PRO A 22 3.69 -10.75 -25.65
CA PRO A 22 2.79 -9.66 -25.21
C PRO A 22 2.08 -8.92 -26.37
N THR A 23 2.01 -9.51 -27.56
CA THR A 23 1.45 -8.93 -28.79
C THR A 23 0.25 -9.68 -29.35
N ASP A 24 -0.05 -10.89 -28.88
CA ASP A 24 -1.23 -11.63 -29.34
C ASP A 24 -2.45 -11.23 -28.49
N ALA A 25 -3.54 -10.88 -29.16
CA ALA A 25 -4.79 -10.47 -28.50
C ALA A 25 -5.29 -11.61 -27.59
N ILE A 26 -5.40 -11.34 -26.29
CA ILE A 26 -6.02 -12.27 -25.35
C ILE A 26 -7.53 -12.29 -25.65
N ASP A 27 -8.09 -13.47 -25.89
CA ASP A 27 -9.54 -13.65 -26.07
C ASP A 27 -10.14 -14.36 -24.84
N ILE A 28 -11.37 -13.99 -24.49
CA ILE A 28 -12.20 -14.64 -23.47
C ILE A 28 -13.38 -15.28 -24.20
N GLY A 29 -13.24 -16.57 -24.49
CA GLY A 29 -14.13 -17.27 -25.42
C GLY A 29 -14.09 -16.62 -26.79
N LYS A 30 -15.23 -16.11 -27.28
CA LYS A 30 -15.32 -15.43 -28.58
C LYS A 30 -15.09 -13.91 -28.52
N CYS A 31 -14.91 -13.35 -27.33
CA CYS A 31 -14.76 -11.91 -27.13
C CYS A 31 -13.29 -11.56 -26.95
N SER A 32 -12.79 -10.56 -27.69
CA SER A 32 -11.45 -10.01 -27.39
C SER A 32 -11.42 -9.43 -25.99
N LEU A 33 -10.28 -9.44 -25.32
CA LEU A 33 -10.15 -8.93 -23.96
C LEU A 33 -10.57 -7.46 -23.85
N ASN A 34 -10.22 -6.62 -24.84
CA ASN A 34 -10.67 -5.23 -24.89
C ASN A 34 -12.19 -5.10 -25.01
N THR A 35 -12.80 -5.90 -25.89
CA THR A 35 -14.27 -5.95 -26.01
C THR A 35 -14.89 -6.44 -24.71
N PHE A 36 -14.31 -7.48 -24.10
CA PHE A 36 -14.73 -8.06 -22.84
C PHE A 36 -14.80 -7.03 -21.71
N THR A 37 -13.72 -6.27 -21.53
CA THR A 37 -13.63 -5.26 -20.48
C THR A 37 -14.52 -4.06 -20.76
N TYR A 38 -14.52 -3.54 -22.00
CA TYR A 38 -15.25 -2.32 -22.35
C TYR A 38 -16.77 -2.52 -22.39
N GLU A 39 -17.23 -3.59 -23.03
CA GLU A 39 -18.67 -3.89 -23.12
C GLU A 39 -19.22 -4.39 -21.78
N GLY A 40 -18.40 -5.03 -20.95
CA GLY A 40 -18.77 -5.34 -19.56
C GLY A 40 -19.15 -4.09 -18.76
N GLN A 41 -18.45 -2.96 -18.98
CA GLN A 41 -18.74 -1.70 -18.30
C GLN A 41 -20.09 -1.08 -18.73
N VAL A 42 -20.62 -1.42 -19.90
CA VAL A 42 -21.93 -0.93 -20.38
C VAL A 42 -23.04 -1.28 -19.38
N CYS A 43 -22.99 -2.46 -18.76
CA CYS A 43 -23.97 -2.84 -17.74
C CYS A 43 -23.96 -1.87 -16.54
N GLN A 44 -22.78 -1.44 -16.08
CA GLN A 44 -22.67 -0.45 -15.00
C GLN A 44 -23.14 0.93 -15.48
N ARG A 45 -22.84 1.33 -16.72
CA ARG A 45 -23.32 2.60 -17.28
C ARG A 45 -24.85 2.66 -17.28
N ILE A 46 -25.52 1.57 -17.68
CA ILE A 46 -26.98 1.46 -17.64
C ILE A 46 -27.49 1.65 -16.21
N MET A 47 -26.95 0.89 -15.25
CA MET A 47 -27.31 1.01 -13.84
C MET A 47 -27.16 2.45 -13.32
N MET A 48 -26.04 3.10 -13.60
CA MET A 48 -25.78 4.48 -13.13
C MET A 48 -26.68 5.51 -13.81
N ILE A 49 -27.07 5.30 -15.07
CA ILE A 49 -28.05 6.15 -15.76
C ILE A 49 -29.43 5.99 -15.13
N ASP A 50 -29.86 4.76 -14.84
CA ASP A 50 -31.17 4.50 -14.25
C ASP A 50 -31.27 5.10 -12.85
N LEU A 51 -30.21 4.93 -12.04
CA LEU A 51 -30.09 5.57 -10.71
C LEU A 51 -30.09 7.09 -10.78
N LYS A 52 -29.51 7.68 -11.83
CA LYS A 52 -29.55 9.14 -12.06
C LYS A 52 -30.95 9.61 -12.45
N LEU A 53 -31.63 8.89 -13.34
CA LEU A 53 -32.92 9.30 -13.90
C LEU A 53 -34.10 9.02 -12.96
N ASN A 54 -33.95 8.07 -12.04
CA ASN A 54 -34.98 7.68 -11.09
C ASN A 54 -34.46 7.71 -9.64
N PRO A 55 -34.54 8.85 -8.94
CA PRO A 55 -34.11 8.98 -7.55
C PRO A 55 -34.80 8.01 -6.57
N GLY A 56 -36.01 7.55 -6.92
CA GLY A 56 -36.79 6.57 -6.15
C GLY A 56 -36.39 5.11 -6.41
N LEU A 57 -35.53 4.83 -7.38
CA LEU A 57 -35.01 3.50 -7.62
C LEU A 57 -34.11 3.08 -6.46
N SER A 58 -34.36 1.88 -5.92
CA SER A 58 -33.48 1.28 -4.92
C SER A 58 -32.15 0.89 -5.57
N CYS A 59 -31.04 1.19 -4.90
CA CYS A 59 -29.72 0.81 -5.39
C CYS A 59 -29.56 -0.71 -5.47
N SER A 60 -30.13 -1.46 -4.51
CA SER A 60 -30.09 -2.93 -4.51
C SER A 60 -30.81 -3.55 -5.71
N VAL A 61 -31.91 -2.93 -6.17
CA VAL A 61 -32.64 -3.37 -7.37
C VAL A 61 -31.80 -3.11 -8.61
N ALA A 62 -31.27 -1.90 -8.75
CA ALA A 62 -30.39 -1.55 -9.87
C ALA A 62 -29.12 -2.44 -9.92
N TYR A 63 -28.57 -2.80 -8.76
CA TYR A 63 -27.43 -3.72 -8.65
C TYR A 63 -27.80 -5.16 -9.05
N ALA A 64 -29.03 -5.62 -8.76
CA ALA A 64 -29.50 -6.92 -9.22
C ALA A 64 -29.62 -6.97 -10.76
N ASP A 65 -30.06 -5.87 -11.37
CA ASP A 65 -30.12 -5.74 -12.83
C ASP A 65 -28.71 -5.70 -13.46
N LEU A 66 -27.76 -5.00 -12.83
CA LEU A 66 -26.34 -5.04 -13.20
C LEU A 66 -25.80 -6.47 -13.21
N LYS A 67 -26.01 -7.24 -12.12
CA LYS A 67 -25.58 -8.65 -12.03
C LYS A 67 -26.16 -9.50 -13.16
N THR A 68 -27.44 -9.30 -13.47
CA THR A 68 -28.12 -10.02 -14.55
C THR A 68 -27.56 -9.66 -15.92
N CYS A 69 -27.32 -8.37 -16.17
CA CYS A 69 -26.71 -7.86 -17.39
C CYS A 69 -25.31 -8.45 -17.59
N LEU A 70 -24.44 -8.39 -16.57
CA LEU A 70 -23.08 -8.93 -16.63
C LEU A 70 -23.09 -10.45 -16.85
N LYS A 71 -23.93 -11.20 -16.14
CA LYS A 71 -24.04 -12.65 -16.33
C LYS A 71 -24.42 -13.01 -17.76
N LYS A 72 -25.39 -12.30 -18.34
CA LYS A 72 -25.80 -12.49 -19.75
C LYS A 72 -24.65 -12.17 -20.70
N TYR A 73 -23.94 -11.07 -20.47
CA TYR A 73 -22.80 -10.65 -21.26
C TYR A 73 -21.68 -11.70 -21.24
N VAL A 74 -21.21 -12.07 -20.05
CA VAL A 74 -20.13 -13.05 -19.86
C VAL A 74 -20.51 -14.39 -20.48
N THR A 75 -21.71 -14.90 -20.20
CA THR A 75 -22.21 -16.15 -20.81
C THR A 75 -22.20 -16.06 -22.34
N GLY A 76 -22.59 -14.92 -22.89
CA GLY A 76 -22.56 -14.68 -24.33
C GLY A 76 -21.15 -14.78 -24.93
N CYS A 77 -20.11 -14.37 -24.20
CA CYS A 77 -18.71 -14.47 -24.61
C CYS A 77 -18.17 -15.90 -24.52
N VAL A 78 -18.48 -16.63 -23.45
CA VAL A 78 -17.84 -17.92 -23.15
C VAL A 78 -18.68 -19.15 -23.50
N LYS A 79 -19.93 -19.01 -23.97
CA LYS A 79 -20.87 -20.13 -24.19
C LYS A 79 -20.33 -21.28 -25.06
N ASP A 80 -19.48 -20.98 -26.04
CA ASP A 80 -18.94 -21.94 -26.99
C ASP A 80 -17.52 -22.41 -26.60
N ASP A 81 -16.94 -21.84 -25.53
CA ASP A 81 -15.63 -22.19 -25.03
C ASP A 81 -15.70 -23.49 -24.20
N PRO A 82 -14.86 -24.50 -24.48
CA PRO A 82 -14.93 -25.79 -23.81
C PRO A 82 -14.62 -25.74 -22.32
N LEU A 83 -13.87 -24.74 -21.85
CA LEU A 83 -13.45 -24.58 -20.45
C LEU A 83 -14.22 -23.44 -19.78
N LEU A 84 -14.25 -22.26 -20.40
CA LEU A 84 -14.75 -21.03 -19.76
C LEU A 84 -16.27 -21.00 -19.61
N LYS A 85 -17.03 -21.76 -20.43
CA LYS A 85 -18.50 -21.83 -20.32
C LYS A 85 -18.97 -22.22 -18.92
N ASP A 86 -18.26 -23.15 -18.27
CA ASP A 86 -18.61 -23.66 -16.94
C ASP A 86 -18.15 -22.69 -15.82
N MET A 87 -17.28 -21.73 -16.16
CA MET A 87 -16.75 -20.71 -15.27
C MET A 87 -17.46 -19.35 -15.43
N ALA A 88 -18.48 -19.22 -16.29
CA ALA A 88 -19.14 -17.95 -16.59
C ALA A 88 -19.64 -17.21 -15.33
N GLY A 89 -20.17 -17.95 -14.34
CA GLY A 89 -20.60 -17.38 -13.06
C GLY A 89 -19.45 -16.79 -12.25
N GLN A 90 -18.31 -17.49 -12.18
CA GLN A 90 -17.13 -17.05 -11.44
C GLN A 90 -16.45 -15.86 -12.14
N ILE A 91 -16.38 -15.88 -13.46
CA ILE A 91 -15.90 -14.74 -14.27
C ILE A 91 -16.77 -13.50 -14.04
N THR A 92 -18.10 -13.69 -13.96
CA THR A 92 -19.03 -12.60 -13.63
C THR A 92 -18.74 -11.99 -12.25
N LYS A 93 -18.43 -12.82 -11.25
CA LYS A 93 -18.06 -12.36 -9.91
C LYS A 93 -16.80 -11.50 -9.92
N LEU A 94 -15.79 -11.87 -10.71
CA LEU A 94 -14.57 -11.08 -10.86
C LEU A 94 -14.83 -9.70 -11.48
N LEU A 95 -15.73 -9.60 -12.46
CA LEU A 95 -16.13 -8.29 -13.00
C LEU A 95 -16.89 -7.44 -11.98
N LEU A 96 -17.73 -8.06 -11.15
CA LEU A 96 -18.47 -7.36 -10.09
C LEU A 96 -17.57 -6.75 -9.02
N LEU A 97 -16.34 -7.27 -8.82
CA LEU A 97 -15.39 -6.67 -7.88
C LEU A 97 -14.98 -5.24 -8.24
N GLN A 98 -15.08 -4.86 -9.51
CA GLN A 98 -14.75 -3.50 -9.95
C GLN A 98 -15.99 -2.61 -10.08
N ALA A 99 -17.17 -3.23 -10.16
CA ALA A 99 -18.39 -2.52 -10.42
C ALA A 99 -18.89 -1.81 -9.16
N TYR A 100 -19.60 -0.69 -9.36
CA TYR A 100 -20.27 -0.02 -8.26
C TYR A 100 -21.28 -0.96 -7.60
N ASN A 101 -21.13 -1.17 -6.29
CA ASN A 101 -21.83 -2.17 -5.49
C ASN A 101 -22.80 -1.57 -4.48
N CYS A 102 -23.18 -0.29 -4.64
CA CYS A 102 -24.05 0.40 -3.68
C CYS A 102 -23.51 0.45 -2.24
N GLY A 103 -22.21 0.32 -2.02
CA GLY A 103 -21.55 0.47 -0.71
C GLY A 103 -21.79 -0.65 0.31
N ASP A 104 -22.84 -1.46 0.18
CA ASP A 104 -23.17 -2.54 1.11
C ASP A 104 -23.30 -3.92 0.46
N GLN A 105 -23.31 -4.00 -0.88
CA GLN A 105 -23.47 -5.28 -1.57
C GLN A 105 -22.14 -6.02 -1.65
N THR A 106 -22.16 -7.27 -1.19
CA THR A 106 -21.01 -8.17 -1.22
C THR A 106 -21.05 -9.09 -2.43
N VAL A 107 -19.87 -9.60 -2.81
CA VAL A 107 -19.72 -10.66 -3.80
C VAL A 107 -19.12 -11.86 -3.07
N ASP A 108 -19.82 -13.00 -3.08
CA ASP A 108 -19.29 -14.24 -2.54
C ASP A 108 -18.27 -14.83 -3.51
N LEU A 109 -17.02 -14.92 -3.08
CA LEU A 109 -15.87 -15.40 -3.87
C LEU A 109 -15.43 -16.81 -3.48
N SER A 110 -16.12 -17.46 -2.53
CA SER A 110 -15.71 -18.75 -1.96
C SER A 110 -15.72 -19.91 -2.96
N ASP A 111 -16.48 -19.77 -4.05
CA ASP A 111 -16.63 -20.77 -5.12
C ASP A 111 -15.81 -20.45 -6.37
N ILE A 112 -14.96 -19.41 -6.35
CA ILE A 112 -14.04 -19.12 -7.45
C ILE A 112 -12.95 -20.18 -7.46
N HIS A 113 -12.85 -20.89 -8.59
CA HIS A 113 -11.94 -21.99 -8.81
C HIS A 113 -10.48 -21.51 -8.82
N ASP A 114 -9.57 -22.29 -8.23
CA ASP A 114 -8.14 -21.96 -8.10
C ASP A 114 -7.46 -21.58 -9.43
N PHE A 115 -7.91 -22.18 -10.53
CA PHE A 115 -7.46 -21.80 -11.87
C PHE A 115 -7.65 -20.31 -12.18
N LEU A 116 -8.80 -19.73 -11.84
CA LEU A 116 -9.04 -18.30 -12.06
C LEU A 116 -8.16 -17.45 -11.15
N TRP A 117 -7.93 -17.86 -9.91
CA TRP A 117 -6.98 -17.17 -9.02
C TRP A 117 -5.56 -17.21 -9.56
N LEU A 118 -5.13 -18.36 -10.10
CA LEU A 118 -3.81 -18.53 -10.69
C LEU A 118 -3.60 -17.62 -11.91
N VAL A 119 -4.59 -17.55 -12.81
CA VAL A 119 -4.51 -16.74 -14.03
C VAL A 119 -4.61 -15.25 -13.73
N THR A 120 -5.58 -14.85 -12.91
CA THR A 120 -5.80 -13.44 -12.60
C THR A 120 -4.76 -12.88 -11.62
N LYS A 121 -4.13 -13.76 -10.84
CA LYS A 121 -3.29 -13.42 -9.69
C LYS A 121 -3.96 -12.42 -8.75
N CYS A 122 -5.30 -12.43 -8.70
CA CYS A 122 -6.07 -11.67 -7.73
C CYS A 122 -5.87 -12.27 -6.34
N LYS A 123 -5.77 -11.41 -5.33
CA LYS A 123 -5.72 -11.82 -3.91
C LYS A 123 -7.13 -11.88 -3.31
N PRO A 124 -7.70 -13.08 -3.06
CA PRO A 124 -9.08 -13.24 -2.60
C PRO A 124 -9.36 -12.47 -1.30
N GLU A 125 -8.39 -12.44 -0.38
CA GLU A 125 -8.50 -11.78 0.92
C GLU A 125 -8.63 -10.25 0.84
N ARG A 126 -8.53 -9.66 -0.36
CA ARG A 126 -8.62 -8.20 -0.59
C ARG A 126 -9.54 -7.78 -1.70
N ALA A 127 -10.19 -8.73 -2.36
CA ALA A 127 -11.25 -8.42 -3.30
C ALA A 127 -12.34 -7.55 -2.66
N ASN A 128 -12.57 -7.68 -1.34
CA ASN A 128 -13.47 -6.78 -0.59
C ASN A 128 -13.02 -5.31 -0.57
N LYS A 129 -11.73 -4.98 -0.71
CA LYS A 129 -11.29 -3.57 -0.81
C LYS A 129 -11.67 -2.93 -2.13
N ALA A 130 -11.69 -3.72 -3.21
CA ALA A 130 -12.21 -3.26 -4.48
C ALA A 130 -13.72 -3.01 -4.41
N LEU A 131 -14.42 -3.62 -3.44
CA LEU A 131 -15.80 -3.29 -3.10
C LEU A 131 -15.87 -2.02 -2.22
N ASP A 132 -15.03 -1.92 -1.19
CA ASP A 132 -15.04 -0.81 -0.22
C ASP A 132 -14.67 0.55 -0.82
N CYS A 133 -13.88 0.58 -1.89
CA CYS A 133 -13.48 1.84 -2.54
C CYS A 133 -14.67 2.67 -3.05
N TRP A 134 -15.84 2.05 -3.23
CA TRP A 134 -17.07 2.73 -3.64
C TRP A 134 -17.83 3.38 -2.48
N ASN A 135 -17.47 3.10 -1.21
CA ASN A 135 -18.23 3.54 -0.04
C ASN A 135 -18.34 5.06 0.08
N ASP A 136 -17.23 5.78 -0.17
CA ASP A 136 -17.22 7.24 -0.14
C ASP A 136 -18.14 7.82 -1.20
N PHE A 137 -18.08 7.29 -2.43
CA PHE A 137 -18.99 7.71 -3.49
C PHE A 137 -20.44 7.36 -3.17
N HIS A 138 -20.71 6.17 -2.64
CA HIS A 138 -22.06 5.75 -2.26
C HIS A 138 -22.68 6.72 -1.23
N SER A 139 -21.90 7.12 -0.22
CA SER A 139 -22.33 8.10 0.79
C SER A 139 -22.70 9.45 0.16
N VAL A 140 -21.86 9.95 -0.77
CA VAL A 140 -22.13 11.21 -1.48
C VAL A 140 -23.30 11.08 -2.46
N PHE A 141 -23.43 9.93 -3.12
CA PHE A 141 -24.52 9.58 -4.02
C PHE A 141 -25.86 9.64 -3.31
N ASP A 142 -25.99 8.97 -2.17
CA ASP A 142 -27.24 8.93 -1.42
C ASP A 142 -27.65 10.31 -0.87
N GLN A 143 -26.69 11.13 -0.45
CA GLN A 143 -26.95 12.50 -0.01
C GLN A 143 -27.34 13.44 -1.16
N SER A 144 -26.90 13.14 -2.39
CA SER A 144 -27.06 14.02 -3.55
C SER A 144 -28.04 13.48 -4.59
N ARG A 145 -28.93 12.54 -4.22
CA ARG A 145 -29.92 11.94 -5.15
C ARG A 145 -30.77 12.97 -5.90
N ASN A 146 -31.02 14.13 -5.29
CA ASN A 146 -31.81 15.20 -5.88
C ASN A 146 -30.98 16.27 -6.61
N ASP A 147 -29.64 16.21 -6.52
CA ASP A 147 -28.71 17.13 -7.18
C ASP A 147 -27.57 16.35 -7.84
N VAL A 148 -27.95 15.56 -8.83
CA VAL A 148 -27.09 14.57 -9.46
C VAL A 148 -25.88 15.16 -10.20
N PHE A 149 -25.85 16.47 -10.48
CA PHE A 149 -24.70 17.11 -11.14
C PHE A 149 -23.50 17.27 -10.20
N LYS A 150 -23.73 17.32 -8.87
CA LYS A 150 -22.66 17.30 -7.86
C LYS A 150 -21.88 15.98 -7.83
N LEU A 151 -22.40 14.94 -8.48
CA LEU A 151 -21.79 13.62 -8.51
C LEU A 151 -20.74 13.44 -9.61
N CYS A 152 -20.56 14.44 -10.49
CA CYS A 152 -19.58 14.37 -11.59
C CYS A 152 -18.16 14.08 -11.08
N GLU A 153 -17.61 14.92 -10.20
CA GLU A 153 -16.26 14.73 -9.63
C GLU A 153 -16.17 13.52 -8.69
N PRO A 154 -17.09 13.31 -7.72
CA PRO A 154 -17.06 12.13 -6.85
C PRO A 154 -17.07 10.81 -7.62
N TYR A 155 -17.90 10.69 -8.67
CA TYR A 155 -17.96 9.48 -9.47
C TYR A 155 -16.68 9.26 -10.29
N ALA A 156 -16.13 10.33 -10.88
CA ALA A 156 -14.88 10.26 -11.62
C ALA A 156 -13.70 9.82 -10.74
N LYS A 157 -13.63 10.38 -9.53
CA LYS A 157 -12.65 10.02 -8.49
C LYS A 157 -12.77 8.55 -8.11
N ALA A 158 -13.98 8.10 -7.74
CA ALA A 158 -14.19 6.72 -7.30
C ALA A 158 -13.88 5.71 -8.40
N LYS A 159 -14.28 5.97 -9.66
CA LYS A 159 -13.88 5.11 -10.79
C LYS A 159 -12.36 4.95 -10.90
N MET A 160 -11.60 6.03 -10.74
CA MET A 160 -10.14 6.00 -10.79
C MET A 160 -9.55 5.21 -9.62
N GLU A 161 -9.96 5.55 -8.39
CA GLU A 161 -9.43 4.91 -7.17
C GLU A 161 -9.76 3.42 -7.12
N CYS A 162 -11.00 3.04 -7.43
CA CYS A 162 -11.41 1.63 -7.50
C CYS A 162 -10.67 0.84 -8.57
N ALA A 163 -10.43 1.43 -9.74
CA ALA A 163 -9.62 0.80 -10.78
C ALA A 163 -8.15 0.63 -10.32
N GLU A 164 -7.56 1.60 -9.62
CA GLU A 164 -6.21 1.46 -9.07
C GLU A 164 -6.12 0.38 -7.99
N VAL A 165 -7.11 0.28 -7.10
CA VAL A 165 -7.18 -0.78 -6.09
C VAL A 165 -7.26 -2.15 -6.77
N ALA A 166 -8.15 -2.31 -7.75
CA ALA A 166 -8.27 -3.58 -8.47
C ALA A 166 -6.96 -3.94 -9.21
N ARG A 167 -6.32 -2.97 -9.85
CA ARG A 167 -5.00 -3.13 -10.51
C ARG A 167 -3.95 -3.64 -9.53
N ALA A 168 -3.86 -3.07 -8.33
CA ALA A 168 -2.89 -3.46 -7.32
C ALA A 168 -3.16 -4.87 -6.76
N GLU A 169 -4.42 -5.30 -6.70
CA GLU A 169 -4.80 -6.60 -6.14
C GLU A 169 -4.76 -7.76 -7.15
N CYS A 170 -4.85 -7.48 -8.45
CA CYS A 170 -4.92 -8.47 -9.53
C CYS A 170 -3.79 -8.30 -10.55
N GLU A 171 -2.59 -8.78 -10.21
CA GLU A 171 -1.37 -8.60 -11.02
C GLU A 171 -1.52 -9.12 -12.46
N GLY A 172 -2.17 -10.28 -12.64
CA GLY A 172 -2.34 -10.90 -13.96
C GLY A 172 -3.30 -10.13 -14.87
N LEU A 173 -4.14 -9.28 -14.30
CA LEU A 173 -5.11 -8.47 -15.04
C LEU A 173 -4.77 -6.97 -15.07
N CYS A 174 -3.74 -6.53 -14.34
CA CYS A 174 -3.52 -5.11 -14.07
C CYS A 174 -3.52 -4.24 -15.35
N GLN A 175 -2.85 -4.66 -16.42
CA GLN A 175 -2.78 -3.89 -17.67
C GLN A 175 -4.13 -3.76 -18.40
N HIS A 176 -5.07 -4.65 -18.09
CA HIS A 176 -6.38 -4.76 -18.73
C HIS A 176 -7.50 -4.16 -17.87
N MET A 177 -7.22 -3.88 -16.60
CA MET A 177 -8.11 -3.17 -15.72
C MET A 177 -8.05 -1.68 -16.04
N VAL A 178 -9.01 -1.23 -16.85
CA VAL A 178 -9.16 0.15 -17.27
C VAL A 178 -10.32 0.81 -16.53
N LYS A 179 -10.16 2.10 -16.20
CA LYS A 179 -11.29 2.93 -15.82
C LYS A 179 -12.28 2.96 -17.00
N ASP A 180 -13.58 2.95 -16.70
CA ASP A 180 -14.62 3.14 -17.72
C ASP A 180 -14.34 4.43 -18.53
N GLN A 181 -14.11 4.26 -19.84
CA GLN A 181 -13.53 5.23 -20.80
C GLN A 181 -14.22 6.60 -20.73
N ASP A 182 -13.75 7.45 -19.80
CA ASP A 182 -14.23 8.78 -19.44
C ASP A 182 -15.75 8.95 -19.28
N TYR A 183 -16.60 7.95 -19.52
CA TYR A 183 -18.03 8.14 -19.54
C TYR A 183 -18.56 8.44 -18.15
N ASN A 184 -19.23 9.57 -18.00
CA ASN A 184 -19.76 9.99 -16.72
C ASN A 184 -21.18 10.54 -16.88
N PRO A 185 -22.21 9.79 -16.46
CA PRO A 185 -23.59 10.24 -16.64
C PRO A 185 -23.91 11.48 -15.81
N PHE A 186 -23.14 11.80 -14.76
CA PHE A 186 -23.36 12.94 -13.87
C PHE A 186 -22.75 14.24 -14.40
N CYS A 187 -21.77 14.17 -15.31
CA CYS A 187 -21.17 15.34 -15.93
C CYS A 187 -22.00 15.86 -17.11
N LYS A 188 -22.07 17.18 -17.28
CA LYS A 188 -22.77 17.82 -18.43
C LYS A 188 -22.18 17.39 -19.78
N SER A 189 -20.85 17.26 -19.84
CA SER A 189 -20.09 16.79 -21.01
C SER A 189 -20.21 15.29 -21.26
N ARG A 190 -20.84 14.55 -20.34
CA ARG A 190 -20.80 13.07 -20.25
C ARG A 190 -19.39 12.49 -20.17
N LYS A 191 -18.41 13.31 -19.78
CA LYS A 191 -17.00 12.95 -19.65
C LYS A 191 -16.49 13.28 -18.26
N ASP A 192 -15.60 12.44 -17.74
CA ASP A 192 -14.89 12.69 -16.50
C ASP A 192 -14.05 13.98 -16.60
N PRO A 193 -13.90 14.73 -15.50
CA PRO A 193 -12.92 15.79 -15.40
C PRO A 193 -11.50 15.21 -15.59
N GLY A 194 -10.64 15.91 -16.34
CA GLY A 194 -9.32 15.42 -16.75
C GLY A 194 -8.31 15.17 -15.62
N LEU A 195 -8.63 15.56 -14.38
CA LEU A 195 -7.82 15.33 -13.19
C LEU A 195 -7.86 13.86 -12.70
N TYR A 196 -8.86 13.08 -13.12
CA TYR A 196 -9.10 11.72 -12.60
C TYR A 196 -8.67 10.63 -13.58
N ASN A 197 -7.38 10.59 -13.89
CA ASN A 197 -6.77 9.59 -14.77
C ASN A 197 -5.89 8.63 -13.97
N ILE A 198 -5.86 7.36 -14.38
CA ILE A 198 -4.94 6.37 -13.81
C ILE A 198 -3.52 6.74 -14.26
N THR A 199 -2.69 7.17 -13.33
CA THR A 199 -1.28 7.50 -13.59
C THR A 199 -0.34 6.34 -13.24
N SER A 200 -0.79 5.41 -12.40
CA SER A 200 0.03 4.30 -11.91
C SER A 200 0.26 3.23 -12.98
N LYS A 201 1.52 2.96 -13.32
CA LYS A 201 1.90 1.82 -14.17
C LYS A 201 1.80 0.53 -13.37
N CYS A 202 1.41 -0.57 -14.00
CA CYS A 202 1.39 -1.88 -13.34
C CYS A 202 2.76 -2.33 -12.84
N SER A 203 3.83 -1.98 -13.56
CA SER A 203 5.20 -2.20 -13.10
C SER A 203 5.45 -1.59 -11.72
N ASP A 204 4.84 -0.44 -11.44
CA ASP A 204 5.09 0.32 -10.22
C ASP A 204 4.25 -0.25 -9.05
N LEU A 205 3.01 -0.66 -9.34
CA LEU A 205 2.08 -1.29 -8.37
C LEU A 205 2.55 -2.67 -7.89
N HIS A 206 3.29 -3.38 -8.73
CA HIS A 206 3.79 -4.73 -8.44
C HIS A 206 5.33 -4.79 -8.33
N ALA A 207 6.00 -3.63 -8.32
CA ALA A 207 7.43 -3.53 -8.08
C ALA A 207 7.77 -4.25 -6.77
N LYS A 208 8.91 -4.92 -6.71
CA LYS A 208 9.37 -5.56 -5.48
C LYS A 208 10.33 -4.64 -4.75
N ILE A 209 10.44 -4.87 -3.46
CA ILE A 209 11.54 -4.32 -2.68
C ILE A 209 12.74 -5.24 -2.94
N GLU A 210 13.82 -4.67 -3.47
CA GLU A 210 15.00 -5.45 -3.91
C GLU A 210 15.94 -5.82 -2.75
N CYS A 211 15.82 -5.12 -1.62
CA CYS A 211 16.62 -5.34 -0.42
C CYS A 211 15.89 -6.19 0.63
N SER A 212 16.66 -6.82 1.52
CA SER A 212 16.08 -7.51 2.67
C SER A 212 15.47 -6.52 3.67
N ASN A 213 14.48 -6.99 4.44
CA ASN A 213 13.90 -6.19 5.53
C ASN A 213 14.97 -5.73 6.52
N SER A 214 15.93 -6.59 6.86
CA SER A 214 17.04 -6.27 7.75
C SER A 214 17.87 -5.08 7.23
N TYR A 215 18.22 -5.06 5.94
CA TYR A 215 18.96 -3.94 5.34
C TYR A 215 18.17 -2.63 5.43
N ILE A 216 16.88 -2.66 5.10
CA ILE A 216 16.03 -1.46 5.14
C ILE A 216 15.89 -0.92 6.56
N TYR A 217 15.68 -1.80 7.54
CA TYR A 217 15.58 -1.39 8.95
C TYR A 217 16.91 -0.89 9.50
N ASP A 218 18.05 -1.44 9.09
CA ASP A 218 19.38 -0.97 9.47
C ASP A 218 19.59 0.48 9.00
N LYS A 219 19.35 0.75 7.72
CA LYS A 219 19.42 2.10 7.14
C LYS A 219 18.40 3.07 7.74
N ALA A 220 17.19 2.60 8.01
CA ALA A 220 16.18 3.43 8.65
C ALA A 220 16.54 3.76 10.11
N MET A 221 17.21 2.85 10.83
CA MET A 221 17.74 3.10 12.17
C MET A 221 18.91 4.08 12.16
N GLU A 222 19.82 4.02 11.18
CA GLU A 222 20.86 5.05 10.99
C GLU A 222 20.22 6.44 10.83
N CYS A 223 19.15 6.55 10.03
CA CYS A 223 18.39 7.78 9.89
C CYS A 223 17.68 8.19 11.19
N GLU A 224 17.09 7.26 11.95
CA GLU A 224 16.48 7.57 13.27
C GLU A 224 17.54 8.10 14.26
N ASP A 225 18.69 7.47 14.35
CA ASP A 225 19.71 7.88 15.33
C ASP A 225 20.20 9.31 15.05
N GLN A 226 20.44 9.66 13.78
CA GLN A 226 20.73 11.03 13.38
C GLN A 226 19.61 12.01 13.76
N GLY A 227 18.34 11.64 13.61
CA GLY A 227 17.21 12.49 13.98
C GLY A 227 17.11 12.69 15.50
N ALA A 228 17.36 11.64 16.28
CA ALA A 228 17.37 11.69 17.73
C ALA A 228 18.51 12.59 18.26
N GLU A 229 19.69 12.55 17.63
CA GLU A 229 20.80 13.47 17.90
C GLU A 229 20.42 14.93 17.64
N LYS A 230 19.71 15.20 16.54
CA LYS A 230 19.22 16.55 16.22
C LYS A 230 18.23 17.05 17.27
N PHE A 231 17.24 16.23 17.66
CA PHE A 231 16.30 16.59 18.73
C PHE A 231 16.99 16.83 20.09
N ALA A 232 18.06 16.12 20.39
CA ALA A 232 18.80 16.29 21.64
C ALA A 232 19.66 17.56 21.65
N ASN A 233 20.25 17.92 20.50
CA ASN A 233 21.35 18.89 20.45
C ASN A 233 21.00 20.23 19.78
N GLU A 234 19.98 20.29 18.93
CA GLU A 234 19.61 21.50 18.20
C GLU A 234 18.37 22.18 18.79
N ASP A 235 18.47 23.47 19.05
CA ASP A 235 17.45 24.21 19.80
C ASP A 235 16.22 24.57 18.93
N ASP A 236 16.40 24.64 17.61
CA ASP A 236 15.35 25.01 16.63
C ASP A 236 14.90 23.81 15.77
N PHE A 237 15.25 22.59 16.15
CA PHE A 237 14.88 21.39 15.41
C PHE A 237 13.43 21.00 15.70
N SER A 238 12.61 20.99 14.65
CA SER A 238 11.17 20.74 14.73
C SER A 238 10.80 19.44 14.03
N CYS A 239 9.63 18.91 14.35
CA CYS A 239 9.08 17.73 13.67
C CYS A 239 8.91 17.92 12.16
N SER A 240 8.67 19.15 11.69
CA SER A 240 8.64 19.44 10.26
C SER A 240 10.03 19.29 9.64
N LYS A 241 11.07 19.82 10.28
CA LYS A 241 12.47 19.66 9.82
C LYS A 241 12.90 18.20 9.85
N GLU A 242 12.51 17.45 10.88
CA GLU A 242 12.80 16.01 10.95
C GLU A 242 12.12 15.23 9.83
N LYS A 243 10.87 15.55 9.50
CA LYS A 243 10.16 14.89 8.41
C LYS A 243 10.92 15.02 7.08
N ASP A 244 11.33 16.24 6.74
CA ASP A 244 12.08 16.50 5.50
C ASP A 244 13.47 15.83 5.52
N ARG A 245 14.17 15.91 6.65
CA ARG A 245 15.49 15.28 6.83
C ARG A 245 15.42 13.76 6.73
N LYS A 246 14.49 13.14 7.46
CA LYS A 246 14.31 11.68 7.48
C LYS A 246 13.96 11.16 6.09
N ARG A 247 13.06 11.83 5.37
CA ARG A 247 12.73 11.46 4.00
C ARG A 247 13.96 11.48 3.11
N LYS A 248 14.75 12.55 3.16
CA LYS A 248 16.00 12.66 2.38
C LYS A 248 17.01 11.59 2.76
N CYS A 249 17.21 11.34 4.05
CA CYS A 249 18.11 10.28 4.54
C CYS A 249 17.68 8.90 4.04
N LEU A 250 16.39 8.58 4.09
CA LEU A 250 15.86 7.33 3.54
C LEU A 250 16.07 7.26 2.03
N GLN A 251 15.78 8.32 1.27
CA GLN A 251 16.03 8.34 -0.17
C GLN A 251 17.49 8.05 -0.49
N GLU A 252 18.44 8.64 0.22
CA GLU A 252 19.88 8.43 -0.04
C GLU A 252 20.37 7.03 0.34
N ASN A 253 19.70 6.33 1.27
CA ASN A 253 20.20 5.04 1.80
C ASN A 253 19.44 3.81 1.28
N ILE A 254 18.21 3.98 0.78
CA ILE A 254 17.38 2.88 0.28
C ILE A 254 16.86 3.08 -1.16
N ASP A 255 17.35 4.09 -1.91
CA ASP A 255 16.97 4.30 -3.32
C ASP A 255 17.16 3.05 -4.20
N THR A 256 18.23 2.30 -3.99
CA THR A 256 18.49 1.05 -4.74
C THR A 256 17.50 -0.06 -4.38
N CYS A 257 16.80 0.05 -3.25
CA CYS A 257 15.86 -0.95 -2.76
C CYS A 257 14.43 -0.72 -3.29
N VAL A 258 14.07 0.52 -3.61
CA VAL A 258 12.71 0.93 -3.98
C VAL A 258 12.72 1.68 -5.31
N THR A 259 12.18 1.05 -6.34
CA THR A 259 12.36 1.46 -7.74
C THR A 259 11.41 2.57 -8.22
N ASN A 260 10.41 2.95 -7.41
CA ASN A 260 9.45 3.98 -7.77
C ASN A 260 8.93 4.75 -6.54
N THR A 261 8.38 5.95 -6.78
CA THR A 261 7.90 6.87 -5.75
C THR A 261 6.81 6.28 -4.86
N ARG A 262 5.84 5.54 -5.42
CA ARG A 262 4.73 4.96 -4.64
C ARG A 262 5.25 3.89 -3.69
N LEU A 263 6.18 3.06 -4.15
CA LEU A 263 6.87 2.07 -3.33
C LEU A 263 7.69 2.72 -2.21
N PHE A 264 8.42 3.79 -2.53
CA PHE A 264 9.14 4.57 -1.53
C PHE A 264 8.20 5.16 -0.48
N ASP A 265 7.11 5.83 -0.90
CA ASP A 265 6.16 6.50 -0.01
C ASP A 265 5.51 5.52 0.98
N ASP A 266 5.09 4.35 0.52
CA ASP A 266 4.52 3.33 1.40
C ASP A 266 5.58 2.72 2.33
N THR A 267 6.82 2.53 1.85
CA THR A 267 7.94 2.08 2.68
C THR A 267 8.25 3.09 3.79
N GLU A 268 8.29 4.39 3.46
CA GLU A 268 8.47 5.47 4.43
C GLU A 268 7.36 5.47 5.49
N LYS A 269 6.09 5.34 5.08
CA LYS A 269 4.96 5.24 6.03
C LYS A 269 5.11 4.07 6.99
N VAL A 270 5.56 2.91 6.51
CA VAL A 270 5.82 1.75 7.38
C VAL A 270 6.92 2.04 8.38
N LEU A 271 8.04 2.60 7.92
CA LEU A 271 9.17 2.91 8.79
C LEU A 271 8.79 3.98 9.82
N GLN A 272 8.06 5.03 9.43
CA GLN A 272 7.50 6.01 10.37
C GLN A 272 6.52 5.35 11.36
N GLY A 273 5.71 4.40 10.88
CA GLY A 273 4.76 3.62 11.65
C GLY A 273 5.38 2.57 12.57
N THR A 274 6.62 2.12 12.38
CA THR A 274 7.19 1.01 13.17
C THR A 274 8.40 1.41 14.01
N LEU A 275 9.05 2.52 13.64
CA LEU A 275 10.17 3.13 14.38
C LEU A 275 9.68 4.14 15.44
N THR A 276 10.61 4.80 16.12
CA THR A 276 10.34 5.39 17.43
C THR A 276 10.33 6.91 17.48
N ASN A 277 11.13 7.60 16.67
CA ASN A 277 11.36 9.03 16.84
C ASN A 277 10.08 9.84 16.68
N GLU A 278 9.28 9.53 15.66
CA GLU A 278 8.00 10.23 15.45
C GLU A 278 7.12 10.15 16.71
N ARG A 279 7.05 8.96 17.34
CA ARG A 279 6.28 8.76 18.59
C ARG A 279 6.90 9.45 19.79
N LEU A 280 8.23 9.43 19.90
CA LEU A 280 8.94 9.97 21.06
C LEU A 280 9.00 11.49 21.06
N PHE A 281 9.12 12.12 19.90
CA PHE A 281 9.39 13.55 19.78
C PHE A 281 8.22 14.36 19.19
N CYS A 282 7.41 13.73 18.35
CA CYS A 282 6.44 14.43 17.53
C CYS A 282 5.01 14.07 17.90
N ASN A 283 4.45 13.04 17.30
CA ASN A 283 3.03 12.75 17.36
C ASN A 283 2.75 11.28 17.61
N ARG A 284 1.52 10.99 18.03
CA ARG A 284 0.98 9.65 17.89
C ARG A 284 0.96 9.29 16.41
N THR A 285 1.27 8.05 16.15
CA THR A 285 1.39 7.45 14.82
C THR A 285 0.51 6.22 14.74
N SER A 286 -0.20 6.11 13.63
CA SER A 286 -0.92 4.91 13.22
C SER A 286 -0.42 4.46 11.86
N LEU A 287 -0.69 3.21 11.50
CA LEU A 287 -0.41 2.69 10.18
C LEU A 287 -1.62 1.91 9.70
N ASP A 288 -2.22 2.37 8.61
CA ASP A 288 -3.19 1.55 7.91
C ASP A 288 -2.48 0.58 6.98
N ILE A 289 -2.12 -0.59 7.52
CA ILE A 289 -1.46 -1.68 6.77
C ILE A 289 -2.31 -2.10 5.55
N ASN A 290 -3.63 -1.88 5.61
CA ASN A 290 -4.51 -2.23 4.51
C ASN A 290 -4.33 -1.33 3.29
N SER A 291 -4.00 -0.05 3.47
CA SER A 291 -3.75 0.90 2.39
C SER A 291 -2.44 0.70 1.62
N LEU A 292 -1.49 -0.06 2.18
CA LEU A 292 -0.15 -0.23 1.61
C LEU A 292 -0.12 -1.16 0.40
N LEU A 293 0.84 -0.96 -0.51
CA LEU A 293 1.22 -1.92 -1.54
C LEU A 293 1.59 -3.29 -0.95
N GLN A 294 1.27 -4.38 -1.64
CA GLN A 294 1.42 -5.73 -1.11
C GLN A 294 2.85 -6.06 -0.70
N ASN A 295 3.79 -5.74 -1.57
CA ASN A 295 5.21 -5.99 -1.43
C ASN A 295 5.85 -5.18 -0.28
N VAL A 296 5.17 -4.14 0.23
CA VAL A 296 5.60 -3.35 1.38
C VAL A 296 5.13 -3.97 2.70
N LYS A 297 3.99 -4.65 2.72
CA LYS A 297 3.38 -5.18 3.95
C LYS A 297 4.25 -6.11 4.79
N PRO A 298 5.16 -6.93 4.22
CA PRO A 298 6.11 -7.70 5.03
C PRO A 298 6.99 -6.82 5.93
N LEU A 299 7.21 -5.54 5.60
CA LEU A 299 7.88 -4.58 6.49
C LEU A 299 6.99 -4.12 7.66
N ALA A 300 5.68 -4.30 7.56
CA ALA A 300 4.68 -3.76 8.49
C ALA A 300 3.94 -4.85 9.28
N ASP A 301 4.52 -6.03 9.46
CA ASP A 301 3.85 -7.16 10.12
C ASP A 301 3.74 -6.96 11.65
N CYS A 302 2.91 -6.01 12.05
CA CYS A 302 2.60 -5.64 13.43
C CYS A 302 1.09 -5.65 13.66
N LYS A 303 0.65 -6.16 14.80
CA LYS A 303 -0.75 -6.07 15.24
C LYS A 303 -1.09 -4.65 15.67
N GLN A 304 -2.37 -4.28 15.64
CA GLN A 304 -2.84 -2.98 16.15
C GLN A 304 -2.36 -2.70 17.59
N GLN A 305 -2.29 -3.73 18.43
CA GLN A 305 -1.81 -3.64 19.81
C GLN A 305 -0.40 -3.07 19.93
N PHE A 306 0.49 -3.35 18.96
CA PHE A 306 1.84 -2.75 18.95
C PHE A 306 1.76 -1.22 18.92
N PHE A 307 0.89 -0.66 18.08
CA PHE A 307 0.77 0.79 17.90
C PHE A 307 0.24 1.47 19.18
N ASP A 308 -0.69 0.81 19.86
CA ASP A 308 -1.27 1.31 21.12
C ASP A 308 -0.30 1.17 22.31
N ASP A 309 0.39 0.04 22.41
CA ASP A 309 1.43 -0.19 23.44
C ASP A 309 2.62 0.76 23.22
N ALA A 310 3.09 0.93 21.98
CA ALA A 310 4.21 1.81 21.66
C ALA A 310 3.89 3.29 21.95
N GLU A 311 2.67 3.74 21.69
CA GLU A 311 2.23 5.09 22.07
C GLU A 311 2.17 5.25 23.59
N THR A 312 1.68 4.23 24.31
CA THR A 312 1.67 4.22 25.79
C THR A 312 3.08 4.31 26.37
N CYS A 313 4.05 3.61 25.76
CA CYS A 313 5.46 3.68 26.11
C CYS A 313 6.09 5.05 25.82
N ALA A 314 5.75 5.68 24.69
CA ALA A 314 6.37 6.92 24.23
C ALA A 314 5.86 8.18 24.95
N LYS A 315 4.57 8.20 25.31
CA LYS A 315 3.86 9.37 25.84
C LYS A 315 4.52 10.02 27.08
N PRO A 316 5.01 9.28 28.09
CA PRO A 316 5.69 9.88 29.24
C PRO A 316 6.94 10.68 28.84
N PHE A 317 7.80 10.08 28.02
CA PHE A 317 9.00 10.75 27.52
C PHE A 317 8.66 11.96 26.65
N ARG A 318 7.73 11.82 25.70
CA ARG A 318 7.32 12.92 24.82
C ARG A 318 6.80 14.11 25.63
N LYS A 319 6.03 13.87 26.69
CA LYS A 319 5.53 14.93 27.58
C LYS A 319 6.69 15.67 28.23
N ILE A 320 7.65 14.95 28.81
CA ILE A 320 8.84 15.52 29.44
C ILE A 320 9.61 16.37 28.41
N PHE A 321 9.89 15.81 27.23
CA PHE A 321 10.60 16.48 26.14
C PHE A 321 9.92 17.79 25.71
N LEU A 322 8.61 17.78 25.46
CA LEU A 322 7.87 18.97 25.00
C LEU A 322 7.76 20.07 26.06
N THR A 323 7.89 19.73 27.34
CA THR A 323 7.85 20.71 28.45
C THR A 323 9.22 21.26 28.84
N SER A 324 10.28 20.89 28.12
CA SER A 324 11.65 21.32 28.40
C SER A 324 12.25 22.14 27.26
N THR A 325 13.12 23.06 27.63
CA THR A 325 14.02 23.74 26.71
C THR A 325 15.22 22.86 26.37
N SER A 326 15.83 23.08 25.21
CA SER A 326 17.06 22.37 24.84
C SER A 326 18.23 22.66 25.79
N ALA A 327 18.27 23.83 26.43
CA ALA A 327 19.25 24.14 27.47
C ALA A 327 19.05 23.27 28.72
N GLU A 328 17.80 23.09 29.17
CA GLU A 328 17.48 22.19 30.29
C GLU A 328 17.82 20.74 29.98
N ARG A 329 17.65 20.29 28.73
CA ARG A 329 18.03 18.92 28.33
C ARG A 329 19.54 18.65 28.40
N LYS A 330 20.36 19.70 28.43
CA LYS A 330 21.84 19.64 28.43
C LYS A 330 22.46 19.80 29.83
N THR A 331 21.70 20.12 30.88
CA THR A 331 22.28 20.27 32.25
C THR A 331 22.46 18.93 32.96
N ASP A 332 23.54 18.74 33.72
CA ASP A 332 23.92 17.44 34.32
C ASP A 332 22.80 16.73 35.10
N LYS A 333 21.96 17.48 35.82
CA LYS A 333 20.90 16.92 36.68
C LYS A 333 19.70 16.39 35.87
N THR A 334 19.23 17.13 34.89
CA THR A 334 18.13 16.76 34.00
C THR A 334 18.58 15.79 32.91
N CYS A 335 19.84 15.85 32.51
CA CYS A 335 20.38 14.97 31.47
C CYS A 335 20.28 13.49 31.86
N SER A 336 20.62 13.14 33.11
CA SER A 336 20.48 11.75 33.60
C SER A 336 19.02 11.26 33.59
N GLU A 337 18.07 12.16 33.83
CA GLU A 337 16.63 11.86 33.78
C GLU A 337 16.16 11.63 32.34
N TYR A 338 16.55 12.51 31.40
CA TYR A 338 16.29 12.33 29.97
C TYR A 338 16.88 11.03 29.43
N LYS A 339 18.13 10.74 29.79
CA LYS A 339 18.81 9.50 29.42
C LYS A 339 18.02 8.27 29.90
N THR A 340 17.55 8.31 31.14
CA THR A 340 16.80 7.21 31.75
C THR A 340 15.43 7.04 31.12
N GLU A 341 14.66 8.12 30.99
CA GLU A 341 13.30 8.06 30.44
C GLU A 341 13.30 7.75 28.93
N TYR A 342 14.28 8.26 28.17
CA TYR A 342 14.47 7.87 26.76
C TYR A 342 14.74 6.38 26.62
N LYS A 343 15.70 5.86 27.42
CA LYS A 343 16.04 4.43 27.41
C LYS A 343 14.84 3.57 27.80
N LYS A 344 14.12 3.95 28.86
CA LYS A 344 12.92 3.25 29.33
C LYS A 344 11.81 3.23 28.28
N ALA A 345 11.55 4.36 27.62
CA ALA A 345 10.57 4.44 26.54
C ALA A 345 10.97 3.54 25.36
N ARG A 346 12.23 3.60 24.90
CA ARG A 346 12.75 2.74 23.83
C ARG A 346 12.68 1.26 24.19
N GLU A 347 13.11 0.85 25.38
CA GLU A 347 13.02 -0.54 25.85
C GLU A 347 11.57 -1.03 25.92
N CYS A 348 10.64 -0.19 26.37
CA CYS A 348 9.21 -0.49 26.39
C CYS A 348 8.67 -0.71 24.96
N ILE A 349 8.98 0.18 24.02
CA ILE A 349 8.57 0.03 22.62
C ILE A 349 9.20 -1.23 21.99
N ASN A 350 10.46 -1.53 22.29
CA ASN A 350 11.14 -2.71 21.77
C ASN A 350 10.51 -4.01 22.31
N LYS A 351 10.09 -4.03 23.57
CA LYS A 351 9.31 -5.14 24.14
C LYS A 351 7.96 -5.30 23.46
N ALA A 352 7.23 -4.21 23.22
CA ALA A 352 5.98 -4.22 22.46
C ALA A 352 6.20 -4.74 21.03
N ARG A 353 7.25 -4.29 20.34
CA ARG A 353 7.62 -4.74 18.99
C ARG A 353 7.87 -6.24 18.96
N LYS A 354 8.69 -6.76 19.88
CA LYS A 354 9.00 -8.20 19.98
C LYS A 354 7.76 -9.06 20.26
N LYS A 355 6.78 -8.52 21.00
CA LYS A 355 5.55 -9.23 21.37
C LYS A 355 4.50 -9.22 20.25
N ASP A 356 4.33 -8.08 19.61
CA ASP A 356 3.17 -7.81 18.76
C ASP A 356 3.49 -7.63 17.27
N CYS A 357 4.78 -7.69 16.89
CA CYS A 357 5.23 -7.75 15.49
C CYS A 357 5.91 -9.07 15.15
N LYS A 358 5.70 -9.57 13.93
CA LYS A 358 6.33 -10.80 13.39
C LYS A 358 7.56 -10.48 12.55
N PHE A 359 8.47 -9.69 13.11
CA PHE A 359 9.75 -9.42 12.47
C PHE A 359 10.70 -10.61 12.64
N ASN A 360 11.65 -10.76 11.71
CA ASN A 360 12.75 -11.70 11.87
C ASN A 360 13.69 -11.21 12.99
N ASP A 361 14.53 -12.11 13.50
CA ASP A 361 15.44 -11.81 14.62
C ASP A 361 16.40 -10.66 14.28
N ASP A 362 16.92 -10.60 13.05
CA ASP A 362 17.78 -9.51 12.60
C ASP A 362 17.13 -8.13 12.75
N VAL A 363 15.89 -7.95 12.29
CA VAL A 363 15.17 -6.67 12.41
C VAL A 363 14.86 -6.37 13.87
N LEU A 364 14.53 -7.38 14.68
CA LEU A 364 14.34 -7.18 16.12
C LEU A 364 15.64 -6.72 16.80
N ASP A 365 16.78 -7.31 16.45
CA ASP A 365 18.09 -6.96 17.00
C ASP A 365 18.53 -5.56 16.55
N ILE A 366 18.37 -5.22 15.27
CA ILE A 366 18.65 -3.89 14.73
C ILE A 366 17.83 -2.84 15.47
N THR A 367 16.51 -3.03 15.58
CA THR A 367 15.63 -2.05 16.22
C THR A 367 15.74 -2.04 17.74
N ALA A 368 16.31 -3.10 18.35
CA ALA A 368 16.58 -3.18 19.78
C ALA A 368 17.77 -2.35 20.23
N ARG A 369 18.70 -1.98 19.33
CA ARG A 369 19.85 -1.12 19.65
C ARG A 369 19.36 0.26 20.11
N ILE A 370 19.84 0.74 21.24
CA ILE A 370 19.46 2.05 21.79
C ILE A 370 20.71 2.94 21.81
N ASN A 371 20.83 3.77 20.79
CA ASN A 371 21.80 4.86 20.76
C ASN A 371 21.18 6.06 21.46
N ASN A 372 21.65 6.35 22.68
CA ASN A 372 21.09 7.44 23.48
C ASN A 372 21.79 8.76 23.11
N PRO A 373 21.10 9.73 22.50
CA PRO A 373 21.72 10.98 22.07
C PRO A 373 21.89 11.98 23.21
N PHE A 374 21.27 11.74 24.36
CA PHE A 374 21.34 12.63 25.51
C PHE A 374 22.59 12.34 26.34
N CYS A 375 23.25 13.40 26.80
CA CYS A 375 24.42 13.34 27.66
C CYS A 375 25.67 12.73 27.01
N SER A 376 25.75 12.71 25.67
CA SER A 376 27.03 12.60 25.01
C SER A 376 27.81 13.87 25.37
N GLN A 377 28.85 13.74 26.20
CA GLN A 377 29.75 14.85 26.47
C GLN A 377 30.16 15.45 25.12
N GLY A 378 30.05 16.77 24.99
CA GLY A 378 30.45 17.51 23.80
C GLY A 378 31.86 17.12 23.37
N THR A 379 31.94 16.12 22.51
CA THR A 379 33.12 15.79 21.72
C THR A 379 32.72 16.01 20.28
N SER A 380 32.45 17.28 19.96
CA SER A 380 32.55 17.82 18.60
C SER A 380 33.99 17.75 18.04
N LYS A 381 34.84 16.85 18.56
CA LYS A 381 36.20 16.54 18.10
C LYS A 381 36.56 15.09 18.46
N SER A 382 36.03 14.08 17.77
CA SER A 382 36.75 12.79 17.70
C SER A 382 36.46 11.89 16.49
N LEU A 383 35.38 12.13 15.72
CA LEU A 383 35.17 11.38 14.47
C LEU A 383 36.03 11.86 13.29
N SER A 384 36.54 13.11 13.32
CA SER A 384 37.51 13.60 12.32
C SER A 384 38.91 13.02 12.52
N THR A 385 39.27 12.57 13.72
CA THR A 385 40.65 12.15 14.04
C THR A 385 40.90 10.67 13.76
N MET A 386 39.88 9.80 13.90
CA MET A 386 39.98 8.39 13.48
C MET A 386 40.03 8.23 11.95
N LEU A 387 39.35 9.10 11.20
CA LEU A 387 39.43 9.10 9.73
C LEU A 387 40.78 9.65 9.22
N GLN A 388 41.42 10.57 9.96
CA GLN A 388 42.76 11.09 9.61
C GLN A 388 43.90 10.12 9.97
N LEU A 389 43.73 9.25 10.97
CA LEU A 389 44.72 8.22 11.31
C LEU A 389 44.71 7.03 10.32
N ALA A 390 43.56 6.70 9.70
CA ALA A 390 43.48 5.65 8.68
C ALA A 390 44.09 6.07 7.32
N VAL A 391 44.15 7.37 7.02
CA VAL A 391 44.76 7.90 5.78
C VAL A 391 46.28 8.10 5.91
N SER A 392 46.83 7.99 7.12
CA SER A 392 48.26 8.25 7.38
C SER A 392 49.14 7.01 7.54
N ILE A 393 48.56 5.79 7.50
CA ILE A 393 49.30 4.52 7.70
C ILE A 393 49.48 3.70 6.40
N ILE A 394 48.96 4.17 5.25
CA ILE A 394 49.18 3.55 3.94
C ILE A 394 50.00 4.52 3.08
N PRO A 395 51.30 4.70 3.40
CA PRO A 395 52.31 4.27 2.43
C PRO A 395 53.64 3.80 3.06
N PHE A 396 53.61 2.79 3.96
CA PHE A 396 54.85 2.20 4.49
C PHE A 396 54.91 0.66 4.48
N MET A 397 54.10 -0.01 3.66
CA MET A 397 54.22 -1.47 3.43
C MET A 397 54.36 -1.87 1.96
N PHE A 398 55.02 -1.04 1.16
CA PHE A 398 55.64 -1.47 -0.10
C PHE A 398 56.96 -0.73 -0.24
N PHE A 399 58.04 -1.28 0.33
CA PHE A 399 59.45 -1.19 -0.12
C PHE A 399 60.36 -1.81 0.96
N ALA A 400 60.55 -3.13 0.87
CA ALA A 400 61.78 -3.86 1.20
C ALA A 400 61.66 -5.26 0.61
#